data_AF-A0A7S0KM47-F1
#
_entry.id   AF-A0A7S0KM47-F1
#
_cell.length_a   1.000
_cell.length_b   1.000
_cell.length_c   1.000
_cell.angle_alpha   90.00
_cell.angle_beta   90.00
_cell.angle_gamma   90.00
#
_symmetry.space_group_name_H-M   'P 1'
#
loop_
_entity.id
_entity.type
_entity.pdbx_description
1 polymer ?
#
loop_
_entity_poly.entity_id
_entity_poly.type
_entity_poly.pdbx_seq_one_letter_code
_entity_poly.pdbx_strand_id
1 'polypeptide(L)'
;GSSSDRTRVVLALGSNEGDRVGLFRDALARLRRDLGFELHAHSSLYETPPAYVTDQGKFLNAACVGSFPTEVARNALTLLDGLKRLEAAAGRDFTGRRYGPRPMDLDILFHASGAHLCDRLTIPHPRYAERAFVLAPLADLEGAATTADATSDGLRHAREHWRLMGESRAMEKEDIVRVMPLKNKLWSWGASTAVMGILNITPDSFSDGGKFSASVDAAVNHARAMVAAGA
;
A
#
# COMPACT_ATOMS: atom_id res chain seq x y z
N GLY A 1 11.90 5.02 -26.06
CA GLY A 1 11.49 6.39 -25.69
C GLY A 1 12.32 6.82 -24.51
N SER A 2 12.88 8.03 -24.52
CA SER A 2 13.80 8.50 -23.49
C SER A 2 13.17 8.40 -22.09
N SER A 3 13.89 7.84 -21.13
CA SER A 3 13.58 7.81 -19.70
C SER A 3 13.49 9.22 -19.07
N SER A 4 13.63 10.30 -19.84
CA SER A 4 13.72 11.69 -19.35
C SER A 4 12.38 12.42 -19.16
N ASP A 5 11.24 11.80 -19.50
CA ASP A 5 9.94 12.50 -19.50
C ASP A 5 9.03 12.15 -18.31
N ARG A 6 9.58 11.47 -17.30
CA ARG A 6 8.82 11.12 -16.10
C ARG A 6 9.60 11.47 -14.85
N THR A 7 8.87 11.91 -13.83
CA THR A 7 9.41 12.28 -12.52
C THR A 7 8.92 11.30 -11.48
N ARG A 8 9.86 10.68 -10.76
CA ARG A 8 9.55 9.69 -9.73
C ARG A 8 9.10 10.37 -8.44
N VAL A 9 8.16 9.74 -7.75
CA VAL A 9 7.73 10.12 -6.40
C VAL A 9 7.50 8.87 -5.54
N VAL A 10 7.50 9.10 -4.23
CA VAL A 10 7.02 8.12 -3.26
C VAL A 10 5.78 8.69 -2.58
N LEU A 11 4.68 7.95 -2.62
CA LEU A 11 3.42 8.34 -2.00
C LEU A 11 3.11 7.41 -0.83
N ALA A 12 2.56 7.97 0.25
CA ALA A 12 1.86 7.22 1.28
C ALA A 12 0.36 7.19 0.98
N LEU A 13 -0.29 6.07 1.32
CA LEU A 13 -1.72 5.85 1.24
C LEU A 13 -2.26 5.48 2.63
N GLY A 14 -3.34 6.12 3.05
CA GLY A 14 -4.01 5.85 4.33
C GLY A 14 -5.53 5.87 4.19
N SER A 15 -6.21 4.96 4.89
CA SER A 15 -7.68 4.92 4.91
C SER A 15 -8.18 4.24 6.19
N ASN A 16 -9.21 4.78 6.84
CA ASN A 16 -9.85 4.13 7.99
C ASN A 16 -11.38 4.04 7.92
N GLU A 17 -11.97 4.39 6.78
CA GLU A 17 -13.42 4.36 6.56
C GLU A 17 -13.78 3.49 5.35
N GLY A 18 -14.97 2.89 5.38
CA GLY A 18 -15.53 2.13 4.26
C GLY A 18 -14.70 0.91 3.83
N ASP A 19 -14.79 0.58 2.53
CA ASP A 19 -13.96 -0.46 1.90
C ASP A 19 -12.54 0.07 1.64
N ARG A 20 -11.70 0.07 2.67
CA ARG A 20 -10.32 0.59 2.64
C ARG A 20 -9.47 -0.01 1.51
N VAL A 21 -9.64 -1.30 1.21
CA VAL A 21 -8.91 -1.98 0.11
C VAL A 21 -9.45 -1.55 -1.25
N GLY A 22 -10.77 -1.49 -1.40
CA GLY A 22 -11.41 -0.94 -2.60
C GLY A 22 -10.99 0.49 -2.86
N LEU A 23 -10.94 1.33 -1.82
CA LEU A 23 -10.49 2.72 -1.90
C LEU A 23 -9.02 2.82 -2.35
N PHE A 24 -8.13 1.96 -1.86
CA PHE A 24 -6.73 1.91 -2.33
C PHE A 24 -6.64 1.55 -3.82
N ARG A 25 -7.39 0.53 -4.25
CA ARG A 25 -7.45 0.13 -5.66
C ARG A 25 -7.97 1.26 -6.54
N ASP A 26 -9.03 1.93 -6.10
CA ASP A 26 -9.64 3.02 -6.84
C ASP A 26 -8.71 4.24 -6.88
N ALA A 27 -8.03 4.57 -5.78
CA ALA A 27 -7.04 5.64 -5.74
C ALA A 27 -5.91 5.38 -6.75
N LEU A 28 -5.33 4.17 -6.80
CA LEU A 28 -4.29 3.81 -7.77
C LEU A 28 -4.79 3.87 -9.22
N ALA A 29 -6.02 3.39 -9.48
CA ALA A 29 -6.63 3.48 -10.80
C ALA A 29 -6.85 4.93 -11.25
N ARG A 30 -7.30 5.79 -10.33
CA ARG A 30 -7.50 7.22 -10.59
C ARG A 30 -6.17 7.98 -10.74
N LEU A 31 -5.16 7.67 -9.93
CA LEU A 31 -3.80 8.21 -10.11
C LEU A 31 -3.29 7.93 -11.52
N ARG A 32 -3.46 6.70 -12.01
CA ARG A 32 -3.08 6.32 -13.38
C ARG A 32 -3.89 7.07 -14.43
N ARG A 33 -5.21 7.07 -14.31
CA ARG A 33 -6.11 7.63 -15.34
C ARG A 33 -6.08 9.15 -15.38
N ASP A 34 -6.12 9.81 -14.23
CA ASP A 34 -6.37 11.25 -14.11
C ASP A 34 -5.07 12.07 -14.09
N LEU A 35 -3.97 11.48 -13.61
CA LEU A 35 -2.67 12.14 -13.47
C LEU A 35 -1.55 11.45 -14.25
N GLY A 36 -1.83 10.33 -14.92
CA GLY A 36 -0.83 9.59 -15.69
C GLY A 36 0.17 8.82 -14.82
N PHE A 37 -0.17 8.49 -13.57
CA PHE A 37 0.72 7.75 -12.67
C PHE A 37 1.06 6.35 -13.19
N GLU A 38 2.33 6.02 -13.18
CA GLU A 38 2.84 4.69 -13.46
C GLU A 38 3.39 4.09 -12.17
N LEU A 39 2.71 3.05 -11.67
CA LEU A 39 3.11 2.34 -10.47
C LEU A 39 4.31 1.44 -10.77
N HIS A 40 5.40 1.62 -10.04
CA HIS A 40 6.60 0.77 -10.16
C HIS A 40 6.63 -0.31 -9.07
N ALA A 41 6.27 0.04 -7.85
CA ALA A 41 6.22 -0.87 -6.71
C ALA A 41 5.23 -0.38 -5.64
N HIS A 42 4.67 -1.31 -4.87
CA HIS A 42 3.84 -1.03 -3.72
C HIS A 42 4.33 -1.85 -2.51
N SER A 43 4.17 -1.30 -1.31
CA SER A 43 4.50 -2.00 -0.07
C SER A 43 3.48 -3.10 0.23
N SER A 44 3.71 -3.86 1.31
CA SER A 44 2.60 -4.57 1.96
C SER A 44 1.59 -3.58 2.55
N LEU A 45 0.42 -4.09 2.90
CA LEU A 45 -0.59 -3.33 3.65
C LEU A 45 -0.32 -3.51 5.15
N TYR A 46 -0.55 -2.44 5.91
CA TYR A 46 -0.37 -2.44 7.35
C TYR A 46 -1.61 -1.89 8.03
N GLU A 47 -2.20 -2.67 8.93
CA GLU A 47 -3.30 -2.22 9.77
C GLU A 47 -2.77 -1.73 11.12
N THR A 48 -3.19 -0.55 11.55
CA THR A 48 -2.73 0.11 12.79
C THR A 48 -3.88 0.79 13.53
N PRO A 49 -3.79 0.97 14.85
CA PRO A 49 -4.72 1.85 15.57
C PRO A 49 -4.54 3.32 15.13
N PRO A 50 -5.53 4.19 15.39
CA PRO A 50 -5.39 5.63 15.19
C PRO A 50 -4.34 6.25 16.12
N ALA A 51 -3.52 7.16 15.60
CA ALA A 51 -2.38 7.71 16.35
C ALA A 51 -2.72 8.90 17.28
N TYR A 52 -3.78 9.67 17.01
CA TYR A 52 -4.07 10.92 17.73
C TYR A 52 -5.48 10.96 18.31
N VAL A 53 -6.51 10.91 17.45
CA VAL A 53 -7.90 10.74 17.88
C VAL A 53 -8.17 9.25 17.85
N THR A 54 -8.37 8.61 19.00
CA THR A 54 -8.44 7.14 19.09
C THR A 54 -9.85 6.56 18.93
N ASP A 55 -10.88 7.39 19.11
CA ASP A 55 -12.28 7.02 18.90
C ASP A 55 -12.64 7.02 17.40
N GLN A 56 -12.00 6.12 16.64
CA GLN A 56 -12.25 5.87 15.22
C GLN A 56 -11.71 4.50 14.79
N GLY A 57 -12.10 4.05 13.60
CA GLY A 57 -11.64 2.78 13.03
C GLY A 57 -10.12 2.72 12.82
N LYS A 58 -9.58 1.49 12.77
CA LYS A 58 -8.18 1.23 12.44
C LYS A 58 -7.83 1.73 11.04
N PHE A 59 -6.61 2.24 10.90
CA PHE A 59 -6.07 2.66 9.61
C PHE A 59 -5.48 1.48 8.87
N LEU A 60 -5.73 1.43 7.56
CA LEU A 60 -4.95 0.67 6.61
C LEU A 60 -3.95 1.63 5.97
N ASN A 61 -2.67 1.27 5.98
CA ASN A 61 -1.56 2.09 5.50
C ASN A 61 -0.74 1.34 4.46
N ALA A 62 -0.25 2.04 3.47
CA ALA A 62 0.69 1.55 2.48
C ALA A 62 1.55 2.68 1.91
N ALA A 63 2.57 2.34 1.15
CA ALA A 63 3.34 3.26 0.34
C ALA A 63 3.51 2.70 -1.07
N CYS A 64 3.77 3.57 -2.04
CA CYS A 64 4.13 3.16 -3.39
C CYS A 64 5.20 4.05 -4.00
N VAL A 65 6.05 3.43 -4.82
CA VAL A 65 6.96 4.12 -5.73
C VAL A 65 6.34 4.12 -7.11
N GLY A 66 6.32 5.27 -7.76
CA GLY A 66 5.93 5.37 -9.15
C GLY A 66 6.39 6.67 -9.77
N SER A 67 5.97 6.90 -11.00
CA SER A 67 6.33 8.12 -11.71
C SER A 67 5.10 8.79 -12.31
N PHE A 68 5.17 10.10 -12.47
CA PHE A 68 4.22 10.91 -13.21
C PHE A 68 4.89 11.47 -14.46
N PRO A 69 4.14 11.89 -15.49
CA PRO A 69 4.67 12.74 -16.55
C PRO A 69 5.34 13.97 -15.93
N THR A 70 6.50 14.38 -16.46
CA THR A 70 7.30 15.45 -15.85
C THR A 70 6.53 16.77 -15.77
N GLU A 71 5.68 17.09 -16.74
CA GLU A 71 4.81 18.27 -16.73
C GLU A 71 3.78 18.26 -15.58
N VAL A 72 3.38 17.08 -15.10
CA VAL A 72 2.45 16.93 -13.97
C VAL A 72 3.20 17.10 -12.64
N ALA A 73 4.39 16.51 -12.51
CA ALA A 73 5.12 16.44 -11.25
C ALA A 73 6.16 17.57 -11.06
N ARG A 74 6.61 18.26 -12.11
CA ARG A 74 7.61 19.35 -12.02
C ARG A 74 7.20 20.42 -11.00
N ASN A 75 5.90 20.70 -10.89
CA ASN A 75 5.37 21.54 -9.83
C ASN A 75 4.74 20.67 -8.74
N ALA A 76 5.42 20.58 -7.60
CA ALA A 76 4.98 19.79 -6.46
C ALA A 76 3.60 20.22 -5.92
N LEU A 77 3.24 21.52 -6.04
CA LEU A 77 1.91 22.01 -5.64
C LEU A 77 0.82 21.58 -6.61
N THR A 78 1.11 21.52 -7.92
CA THR A 78 0.16 20.99 -8.92
C THR A 78 -0.12 19.51 -8.65
N LEU A 79 0.93 18.74 -8.34
CA LEU A 79 0.79 17.34 -7.95
C LEU A 79 -0.05 17.22 -6.67
N LEU A 80 0.27 18.00 -5.63
CA LEU A 80 -0.51 18.05 -4.39
C LEU A 80 -1.99 18.32 -4.66
N ASP A 81 -2.32 19.32 -5.47
CA ASP A 81 -3.70 19.66 -5.83
C ASP A 81 -4.39 18.52 -6.58
N GLY A 82 -3.66 17.79 -7.43
CA GLY A 82 -4.14 16.56 -8.06
C GLY A 82 -4.51 15.49 -7.03
N LEU A 83 -3.63 15.22 -6.07
CA LEU A 83 -3.88 14.26 -5.00
C LEU A 83 -5.07 14.67 -4.13
N LYS A 84 -5.21 15.97 -3.79
CA LYS A 84 -6.34 16.47 -2.99
C LYS A 84 -7.67 16.38 -3.72
N ARG A 85 -7.70 16.52 -5.06
CA ARG A 85 -8.91 16.23 -5.86
C ARG A 85 -9.30 14.75 -5.81
N LEU A 86 -8.32 13.84 -5.80
CA LEU A 86 -8.58 12.41 -5.68
C LEU A 86 -9.15 12.04 -4.31
N GLU A 87 -8.58 12.61 -3.24
CA GLU A 87 -9.12 12.45 -1.89
C GLU A 87 -10.55 12.99 -1.77
N ALA A 88 -10.83 14.18 -2.33
CA ALA A 88 -12.18 14.73 -2.39
C ALA A 88 -13.16 13.79 -3.10
N ALA A 89 -12.75 13.23 -4.25
CA ALA A 89 -13.55 12.28 -5.02
C ALA A 89 -13.76 10.94 -4.30
N ALA A 90 -12.90 10.59 -3.34
CA ALA A 90 -13.06 9.44 -2.46
C ALA A 90 -13.96 9.74 -1.23
N GLY A 91 -14.47 10.97 -1.11
CA GLY A 91 -15.39 11.38 -0.05
C GLY A 91 -14.73 12.08 1.13
N ARG A 92 -13.45 12.50 1.03
CA ARG A 92 -12.79 13.22 2.11
C ARG A 92 -13.37 14.62 2.29
N ASP A 93 -13.78 14.91 3.52
CA ASP A 93 -14.11 16.26 3.98
C ASP A 93 -12.87 16.97 4.53
N PHE A 94 -12.50 18.10 3.92
CA PHE A 94 -11.37 18.93 4.35
C PHE A 94 -11.72 19.95 5.45
N THR A 95 -13.02 20.13 5.74
CA THR A 95 -13.52 21.03 6.79
C THR A 95 -13.72 20.34 8.14
N GLY A 96 -13.66 19.01 8.14
CA GLY A 96 -13.81 18.18 9.33
C GLY A 96 -12.71 18.35 10.38
N ARG A 97 -12.88 17.65 11.50
CA ARG A 97 -11.95 17.70 12.65
C ARG A 97 -10.54 17.30 12.23
N ARG A 98 -9.53 18.05 12.67
CA ARG A 98 -8.11 17.66 12.52
C ARG A 98 -7.88 16.28 13.14
N TYR A 99 -7.23 15.39 12.39
CA TYR A 99 -7.03 13.96 12.73
C TYR A 99 -8.30 13.11 12.84
N GLY A 100 -9.42 13.59 12.30
CA GLY A 100 -10.63 12.78 12.15
C GLY A 100 -10.49 11.67 11.10
N PRO A 101 -11.54 10.85 10.96
CA PRO A 101 -11.63 9.79 9.96
C PRO A 101 -11.43 10.28 8.53
N ARG A 102 -10.84 9.42 7.69
CA ARG A 102 -10.48 9.72 6.30
C ARG A 102 -10.80 8.51 5.42
N PRO A 103 -11.65 8.66 4.41
CA PRO A 103 -11.82 7.62 3.40
C PRO A 103 -10.53 7.39 2.62
N MET A 104 -9.76 8.44 2.33
CA MET A 104 -8.47 8.36 1.65
C MET A 104 -7.55 9.51 2.07
N ASP A 105 -6.27 9.20 2.28
CA ASP A 105 -5.17 10.14 2.50
C ASP A 105 -4.00 9.75 1.59
N LEU A 106 -3.56 10.71 0.78
CA LEU A 106 -2.45 10.62 -0.15
C LEU A 106 -1.44 11.71 0.19
N ASP A 107 -0.26 11.28 0.62
CA ASP A 107 0.85 12.16 1.02
C ASP A 107 2.05 11.97 0.09
N ILE A 108 2.64 13.08 -0.37
CA ILE A 108 3.92 13.05 -1.09
C ILE A 108 5.04 12.94 -0.06
N LEU A 109 5.69 11.78 0.02
CA LEU A 109 6.76 11.53 0.98
C LEU A 109 8.11 11.99 0.43
N PHE A 110 8.42 11.59 -0.81
CA PHE A 110 9.66 11.94 -1.51
C PHE A 110 9.38 12.29 -2.96
N HIS A 111 10.22 13.15 -3.54
CA HIS A 111 10.13 13.61 -4.92
C HIS A 111 11.52 13.58 -5.57
N ALA A 112 11.64 13.14 -6.82
CA ALA A 112 12.94 12.96 -7.47
C ALA A 112 13.76 14.26 -7.57
N SER A 113 13.10 15.41 -7.72
CA SER A 113 13.74 16.73 -7.71
C SER A 113 14.26 17.19 -6.35
N GLY A 114 14.07 16.39 -5.29
CA GLY A 114 14.56 16.69 -3.95
C GLY A 114 13.55 17.45 -3.09
N ALA A 115 14.09 18.33 -2.25
CA ALA A 115 13.31 19.02 -1.23
C ALA A 115 12.38 20.10 -1.82
N HIS A 116 11.25 20.29 -1.16
CA HIS A 116 10.32 21.38 -1.43
C HIS A 116 9.83 21.94 -0.10
N LEU A 117 9.78 23.26 0.05
CA LEU A 117 9.34 23.90 1.29
C LEU A 117 8.49 25.14 0.98
N CYS A 118 7.22 25.08 1.36
CA CYS A 118 6.33 26.22 1.48
C CYS A 118 5.24 25.92 2.52
N ASP A 119 4.39 26.90 2.81
CA ASP A 119 3.32 26.78 3.81
C ASP A 119 2.32 25.64 3.51
N ARG A 120 2.18 25.24 2.24
CA ARG A 120 1.24 24.21 1.79
C ARG A 120 1.87 22.81 1.70
N LEU A 121 3.19 22.73 1.52
CA LEU A 121 3.86 21.48 1.18
C LEU A 121 5.32 21.47 1.66
N THR A 122 5.68 20.41 2.36
CA THR A 122 7.05 20.11 2.75
C THR A 122 7.42 18.72 2.23
N ILE A 123 8.49 18.64 1.44
CA ILE A 123 9.09 17.41 0.94
C ILE A 123 10.57 17.42 1.36
N PRO A 124 11.10 16.35 1.98
CA PRO A 124 10.39 15.17 2.44
C PRO A 124 9.27 15.48 3.45
N HIS A 125 8.22 14.66 3.50
CA HIS A 125 7.11 14.89 4.44
C HIS A 125 7.62 14.95 5.89
N PRO A 126 7.39 16.03 6.67
CA PRO A 126 8.16 16.32 7.89
C PRO A 126 8.10 15.22 8.95
N ARG A 127 6.98 14.50 9.03
CA ARG A 127 6.76 13.41 10.00
C ARG A 127 6.90 12.00 9.40
N TYR A 128 7.57 11.82 8.26
CA TYR A 128 7.71 10.46 7.68
C TYR A 128 8.55 9.55 8.59
N ALA A 129 9.58 10.11 9.24
CA ALA A 129 10.53 9.36 10.08
C ALA A 129 10.06 9.13 11.52
N GLU A 130 8.95 9.73 11.94
CA GLU A 130 8.43 9.63 13.31
C GLU A 130 7.40 8.51 13.49
N ARG A 131 6.85 7.99 12.39
CA ARG A 131 5.65 7.16 12.41
C ARG A 131 5.98 5.78 11.87
N ALA A 132 5.94 4.76 12.73
CA ALA A 132 6.24 3.39 12.31
C ALA A 132 5.30 2.90 11.19
N PHE A 133 4.03 3.33 11.20
CA PHE A 133 3.06 3.01 10.15
C PHE A 133 3.32 3.70 8.80
N VAL A 134 4.28 4.63 8.74
CA VAL A 134 4.83 5.19 7.50
C VAL A 134 6.17 4.52 7.17
N LEU A 135 7.03 4.32 8.17
CA LEU A 135 8.35 3.71 8.00
C LEU A 135 8.29 2.25 7.54
N ALA A 136 7.41 1.42 8.11
CA ALA A 136 7.28 0.01 7.74
C ALA A 136 6.89 -0.17 6.25
N PRO A 137 5.87 0.53 5.72
CA PRO A 137 5.61 0.56 4.28
C PRO A 137 6.80 1.03 3.42
N LEU A 138 7.52 2.08 3.84
CA LEU A 138 8.69 2.58 3.12
C LEU A 138 9.85 1.58 3.12
N ALA A 139 10.04 0.87 4.23
CA ALA A 139 11.08 -0.14 4.39
C ALA A 139 10.89 -1.37 3.49
N ASP A 140 9.65 -1.67 3.08
CA ASP A 140 9.36 -2.69 2.06
C ASP A 140 9.85 -2.25 0.66
N LEU A 141 10.09 -0.96 0.44
CA LEU A 141 10.33 -0.35 -0.87
C LEU A 141 11.79 0.07 -1.12
N GLU A 142 12.73 -0.19 -0.19
CA GLU A 142 14.14 0.23 -0.31
C GLU A 142 14.77 -0.16 -1.66
N GLY A 143 14.49 -1.36 -2.17
CA GLY A 143 15.00 -1.87 -3.45
C GLY A 143 14.19 -1.47 -4.69
N ALA A 144 13.08 -0.75 -4.53
CA ALA A 144 12.19 -0.42 -5.64
C ALA A 144 12.70 0.75 -6.50
N ALA A 145 13.61 1.58 -5.97
CA ALA A 145 14.21 2.68 -6.70
C ALA A 145 15.60 2.27 -7.23
N THR A 146 15.68 2.05 -8.55
CA THR A 146 16.91 1.59 -9.22
C THR A 146 17.79 2.71 -9.76
N THR A 147 17.36 3.97 -9.64
CA THR A 147 18.10 5.14 -10.11
C THR A 147 18.52 6.01 -8.92
N ALA A 148 19.72 6.56 -8.97
CA ALA A 148 20.22 7.50 -7.95
C ALA A 148 19.49 8.86 -8.05
N ASP A 149 18.41 9.01 -7.30
CA ASP A 149 17.70 10.28 -7.07
C ASP A 149 17.24 10.42 -5.61
N ALA A 150 16.67 11.57 -5.26
CA ALA A 150 16.23 11.86 -3.90
C ALA A 150 15.14 10.91 -3.37
N THR A 151 14.41 10.19 -4.24
CA THR A 151 13.47 9.15 -3.79
C THR A 151 14.19 7.89 -3.34
N SER A 152 15.25 7.48 -4.06
CA SER A 152 16.09 6.35 -3.66
C SER A 152 16.82 6.61 -2.34
N ASP A 153 17.30 7.84 -2.13
CA ASP A 153 17.93 8.24 -0.87
C ASP A 153 16.92 8.28 0.26
N GLY A 154 15.72 8.84 0.02
CA GLY A 154 14.64 8.85 1.00
C GLY A 154 14.21 7.46 1.45
N LEU A 155 14.10 6.50 0.53
CA LEU A 155 13.76 5.11 0.83
C LEU A 155 14.86 4.40 1.64
N ARG A 156 16.13 4.62 1.29
CA ARG A 156 17.28 4.11 2.05
C ARG A 156 17.29 4.64 3.48
N HIS A 157 17.10 5.95 3.66
CA HIS A 157 16.99 6.55 4.98
C HIS A 157 15.79 6.00 5.75
N ALA A 158 14.63 5.85 5.13
CA ALA A 158 13.46 5.27 5.78
C ALA A 158 13.71 3.82 6.26
N ARG A 159 14.40 2.99 5.47
CA ARG A 159 14.82 1.65 5.90
C ARG A 159 15.73 1.71 7.11
N GLU A 160 16.75 2.57 7.08
CA GLU A 160 17.70 2.71 8.18
C GLU A 160 17.00 3.17 9.47
N HIS A 161 16.12 4.17 9.37
CA HIS A 161 15.28 4.61 10.49
C HIS A 161 14.38 3.50 11.03
N TRP A 162 13.75 2.72 10.15
CA TRP A 162 12.94 1.57 10.55
C TRP A 162 13.75 0.52 11.33
N ARG A 163 14.95 0.21 10.83
CA ARG A 163 15.88 -0.71 11.52
C ARG A 163 16.28 -0.18 12.90
N LEU A 164 16.62 1.10 13.00
CA LEU A 164 17.05 1.74 14.26
C LEU A 164 15.92 1.84 15.30
N MET A 165 14.67 1.97 14.85
CA MET A 165 13.49 1.95 15.72
C MET A 165 13.28 0.58 16.40
N GLY A 166 13.88 -0.48 15.85
CA GLY A 166 13.74 -1.85 16.32
C GLY A 166 12.46 -2.49 15.78
N GLU A 167 12.50 -2.91 14.51
CA GLU A 167 11.36 -3.37 13.70
C GLU A 167 10.39 -4.27 14.48
N SER A 168 10.87 -5.35 15.10
CA SER A 168 10.03 -6.29 15.87
C SER A 168 9.33 -5.60 17.05
N ARG A 169 10.08 -4.77 17.79
CA ARG A 169 9.53 -4.03 18.93
C ARG A 169 8.53 -2.97 18.48
N ALA A 170 8.76 -2.31 17.36
CA ALA A 170 7.83 -1.33 16.80
C ALA A 170 6.54 -2.01 16.33
N MET A 171 6.65 -3.16 15.66
CA MET A 171 5.48 -3.95 15.25
C MET A 171 4.63 -4.40 16.43
N GLU A 172 5.25 -4.81 17.54
CA GLU A 172 4.54 -5.20 18.77
C GLU A 172 3.99 -4.00 19.54
N LYS A 173 4.79 -2.94 19.76
CA LYS A 173 4.43 -1.81 20.63
C LYS A 173 3.43 -0.85 19.99
N GLU A 174 3.54 -0.63 18.68
CA GLU A 174 2.66 0.28 17.95
C GLU A 174 1.45 -0.42 17.32
N ASP A 175 1.22 -1.70 17.65
CA ASP A 175 0.15 -2.54 17.12
C ASP A 175 0.10 -2.50 15.57
N ILE A 176 1.27 -2.66 14.95
CA ILE A 176 1.40 -2.61 13.49
C ILE A 176 1.37 -4.02 12.93
N VAL A 177 0.27 -4.33 12.25
CA VAL A 177 0.03 -5.66 11.71
C VAL A 177 0.14 -5.61 10.20
N ARG A 178 1.13 -6.32 9.63
CA ARG A 178 1.15 -6.58 8.19
C ARG A 178 -0.09 -7.41 7.85
N VAL A 179 -0.83 -7.02 6.81
CA VAL A 179 -2.07 -7.68 6.38
C VAL A 179 -2.10 -7.93 4.88
N MET A 180 -2.88 -8.93 4.46
CA MET A 180 -3.16 -9.26 3.06
C MET A 180 -4.66 -9.34 2.82
N PRO A 181 -5.22 -8.69 1.79
CA PRO A 181 -6.62 -8.87 1.43
C PRO A 181 -6.86 -10.30 0.94
N LEU A 182 -7.80 -11.00 1.58
CA LEU A 182 -8.22 -12.34 1.18
C LEU A 182 -9.75 -12.41 1.13
N LYS A 183 -10.30 -12.37 -0.08
CA LYS A 183 -11.75 -12.23 -0.33
C LYS A 183 -12.31 -10.99 0.41
N ASN A 184 -13.08 -11.22 1.46
CA ASN A 184 -13.82 -10.16 2.19
C ASN A 184 -13.20 -9.84 3.56
N LYS A 185 -11.96 -10.29 3.82
CA LYS A 185 -11.27 -10.05 5.10
C LYS A 185 -9.80 -9.66 4.88
N LEU A 186 -9.23 -9.02 5.88
CA LEU A 186 -7.78 -8.83 6.00
C LEU A 186 -7.20 -10.01 6.78
N TRP A 187 -6.29 -10.74 6.14
CA TRP A 187 -5.54 -11.81 6.78
C TRP A 187 -4.25 -11.24 7.37
N SER A 188 -4.03 -11.46 8.67
CA SER A 188 -2.86 -10.98 9.39
C SER A 188 -1.69 -11.95 9.26
N TRP A 189 -0.55 -11.45 8.82
CA TRP A 189 0.66 -12.26 8.68
C TRP A 189 1.15 -12.72 10.06
N GLY A 190 1.56 -13.99 10.17
CA GLY A 190 2.12 -14.55 11.40
C GLY A 190 1.11 -14.87 12.51
N ALA A 191 -0.17 -14.48 12.37
CA ALA A 191 -1.19 -14.72 13.38
C ALA A 191 -1.71 -16.16 13.41
N SER A 192 -1.73 -16.84 12.26
CA SER A 192 -2.24 -18.20 12.13
C SER A 192 -1.66 -18.87 10.89
N THR A 193 -1.34 -20.16 10.98
CA THR A 193 -1.03 -20.99 9.81
C THR A 193 -2.32 -21.42 9.13
N ALA A 194 -2.50 -21.07 7.86
CA ALA A 194 -3.64 -21.52 7.05
C ALA A 194 -3.25 -22.75 6.23
N VAL A 195 -4.21 -23.65 6.01
CA VAL A 195 -4.07 -24.78 5.09
C VAL A 195 -4.62 -24.34 3.73
N MET A 196 -3.86 -24.54 2.66
CA MET A 196 -4.33 -24.32 1.30
C MET A 196 -4.59 -25.67 0.64
N GLY A 197 -5.86 -25.96 0.36
CA GLY A 197 -6.24 -27.13 -0.43
C GLY A 197 -5.78 -26.96 -1.89
N ILE A 198 -5.02 -27.92 -2.40
CA ILE A 198 -4.55 -27.92 -3.79
C ILE A 198 -5.49 -28.79 -4.60
N LEU A 199 -6.16 -28.21 -5.60
CA LEU A 199 -6.99 -28.94 -6.55
C LEU A 199 -6.32 -28.89 -7.94
N ASN A 200 -5.71 -30.01 -8.35
CA ASN A 200 -5.18 -30.13 -9.70
C ASN A 200 -6.22 -30.76 -10.64
N ILE A 201 -6.55 -30.05 -11.71
CA ILE A 201 -7.57 -30.47 -12.71
C ILE A 201 -6.92 -30.79 -14.07
N THR A 202 -5.59 -30.77 -14.13
CA THR A 202 -4.85 -31.10 -15.36
C THR A 202 -4.61 -32.61 -15.48
N PRO A 203 -4.64 -33.16 -16.72
CA PRO A 203 -4.37 -34.58 -16.96
C PRO A 203 -2.98 -35.02 -16.48
N ASP A 204 -1.99 -34.13 -16.57
CA ASP A 204 -0.56 -34.43 -16.33
C ASP A 204 -0.09 -34.13 -14.90
N SER A 205 -1.00 -34.11 -13.92
CA SER A 205 -0.63 -33.88 -12.52
C SER A 205 0.22 -35.02 -11.97
N PHE A 206 1.46 -34.70 -11.57
CA PHE A 206 2.44 -35.64 -11.01
C PHE A 206 2.00 -36.31 -9.71
N SER A 207 1.15 -35.66 -8.90
CA SER A 207 0.75 -36.15 -7.57
C SER A 207 -0.62 -36.83 -7.55
N ASP A 208 -1.54 -36.38 -8.40
CA ASP A 208 -2.95 -36.75 -8.31
C ASP A 208 -3.39 -37.69 -9.44
N GLY A 209 -2.51 -37.91 -10.43
CA GLY A 209 -2.71 -38.88 -11.51
C GLY A 209 -3.96 -38.65 -12.36
N GLY A 210 -4.40 -37.40 -12.50
CA GLY A 210 -5.61 -37.05 -13.24
C GLY A 210 -6.93 -37.48 -12.58
N LYS A 211 -6.92 -37.89 -11.29
CA LYS A 211 -8.12 -38.38 -10.59
C LYS A 211 -9.33 -37.44 -10.64
N PHE A 212 -9.10 -36.14 -10.77
CA PHE A 212 -10.15 -35.12 -10.79
C PHE A 212 -10.27 -34.41 -12.15
N SER A 213 -9.52 -34.83 -13.18
CA SER A 213 -9.55 -34.19 -14.50
C SER A 213 -10.67 -34.71 -15.40
N ALA A 214 -11.22 -35.89 -15.11
CA ALA A 214 -12.25 -36.54 -15.93
C ALA A 214 -13.68 -36.06 -15.64
N SER A 215 -13.93 -35.41 -14.49
CA SER A 215 -15.27 -34.95 -14.11
C SER A 215 -15.22 -33.67 -13.27
N VAL A 216 -15.96 -32.67 -13.72
CA VAL A 216 -16.15 -31.40 -12.99
C VAL A 216 -16.78 -31.66 -11.62
N ASP A 217 -17.77 -32.55 -11.54
CA ASP A 217 -18.45 -32.87 -10.27
C ASP A 217 -17.50 -33.54 -9.28
N ALA A 218 -16.62 -34.42 -9.74
CA ALA A 218 -15.61 -35.05 -8.89
C ALA A 218 -14.62 -34.01 -8.33
N ALA A 219 -14.17 -33.08 -9.17
CA ALA A 219 -13.28 -31.99 -8.74
C ALA A 219 -13.96 -31.05 -7.72
N VAL A 220 -15.22 -30.68 -7.96
CA VAL A 220 -16.01 -29.84 -7.05
C VAL A 220 -16.26 -30.54 -5.71
N ASN A 221 -16.62 -31.83 -5.73
CA ASN A 221 -16.83 -32.60 -4.50
C ASN A 221 -15.54 -32.73 -3.70
N HIS A 222 -14.39 -32.94 -4.36
CA HIS A 222 -13.10 -32.98 -3.70
C HIS A 222 -12.72 -31.64 -3.06
N ALA A 223 -12.94 -30.52 -3.77
CA ALA A 223 -12.74 -29.18 -3.22
C ALA A 223 -13.60 -28.94 -1.97
N ARG A 224 -14.88 -29.32 -2.00
CA ARG A 224 -15.78 -29.21 -0.84
C ARG A 224 -15.31 -30.08 0.32
N ALA A 225 -14.81 -31.29 0.05
CA ALA A 225 -14.26 -32.16 1.08
C ALA A 225 -13.01 -31.57 1.73
N MET A 226 -12.11 -30.95 0.96
CA MET A 226 -10.95 -30.25 1.50
C MET A 226 -11.36 -29.08 2.41
N VAL A 227 -12.35 -28.28 1.99
CA VAL A 227 -12.90 -27.20 2.82
C VAL A 227 -13.50 -27.75 4.12
N ALA A 228 -14.25 -28.85 4.05
CA ALA A 228 -14.81 -29.49 5.23
C ALA A 228 -13.72 -30.05 6.18
N ALA A 229 -12.55 -30.42 5.64
CA ALA A 229 -11.39 -30.88 6.41
C ALA A 229 -10.53 -29.73 6.98
N GLY A 230 -10.86 -28.46 6.71
CA GLY A 230 -10.20 -27.29 7.28
C GLY A 230 -9.28 -26.52 6.33
N ALA A 231 -9.36 -26.76 5.02
CA ALA A 231 -8.72 -25.93 3.99
C ALA A 231 -9.53 -24.66 3.64
#